data_AF-A0A7C5HNN8-F1
#
_entry.id   AF-A0A7C5HNN8-F1
#
_cell.length_a   1.000
_cell.length_b   1.000
_cell.length_c   1.000
_cell.angle_alpha   90.00
_cell.angle_beta   90.00
_cell.angle_gamma   90.00
#
_symmetry.space_group_name_H-M   'P 1'
#
loop_
_entity.id
_entity.type
_entity.pdbx_description
1 polymer ?
#
loop_
_entity_poly.entity_id
_entity_poly.type
_entity_poly.pdbx_seq_one_letter_code
_entity_poly.pdbx_strand_id
1 'polypeptide(L)'
;MMDDVIRMVEQAIETSSHWPDTGWPATFGVRNVEVNNLKAAEALPRNAVYREEAVNYWRQARLTGNDTAEAGKKALEALKSGDFAAAGNALYLCQYLEVPFEKDAHTWHPVYEAFQAKCA
;
A
#
# COMPACT_ATOMS: atom_id res chain seq x y z
N MET A 1 7.64 -10.91 -22.03
CA MET A 1 7.86 -9.45 -21.91
C MET A 1 7.42 -9.02 -20.52
N MET A 2 8.05 -7.97 -19.98
CA MET A 2 7.72 -7.43 -18.65
C MET A 2 6.50 -6.48 -18.67
N ASP A 3 5.86 -6.28 -19.81
CA ASP A 3 4.74 -5.32 -19.97
C ASP A 3 3.58 -5.57 -18.99
N ASP A 4 3.28 -6.84 -18.70
CA ASP A 4 2.25 -7.19 -17.71
C ASP A 4 2.65 -6.72 -16.31
N VAL A 5 3.91 -6.97 -15.91
CA VAL A 5 4.44 -6.54 -14.60
C VAL A 5 4.52 -5.02 -14.52
N ILE A 6 4.92 -4.35 -15.60
CA ILE A 6 4.95 -2.88 -15.68
C ILE A 6 3.56 -2.29 -15.42
N ARG A 7 2.51 -2.85 -16.05
CA ARG A 7 1.13 -2.41 -15.82
C ARG A 7 0.66 -2.67 -14.38
N MET A 8 1.03 -3.82 -13.82
CA MET A 8 0.74 -4.15 -12.42
C MET A 8 1.42 -3.15 -11.46
N VAL A 9 2.67 -2.77 -11.74
CA VAL A 9 3.40 -1.76 -10.96
C VAL A 9 2.72 -0.39 -11.06
N GLU A 10 2.34 0.05 -12.28
CA GLU A 10 1.63 1.32 -12.48
C GLU A 10 0.30 1.36 -11.69
N GLN A 11 -0.45 0.25 -11.72
CA GLN A 11 -1.69 0.12 -10.94
C GLN A 11 -1.43 0.09 -9.42
N ALA A 12 -0.36 -0.58 -8.98
CA ALA A 12 0.00 -0.67 -7.56
C ALA A 12 0.43 0.69 -6.99
N ILE A 13 1.20 1.49 -7.77
CA ILE A 13 1.56 2.87 -7.41
C ILE A 13 0.30 3.71 -7.19
N GLU A 14 -0.66 3.62 -8.13
CA GLU A 14 -1.92 4.38 -8.03
C GLU A 14 -2.77 3.89 -6.85
N THR A 15 -2.81 2.59 -6.61
CA THR A 15 -3.60 2.02 -5.50
C THR A 15 -3.01 2.43 -4.14
N SER A 16 -1.69 2.32 -3.97
CA SER A 16 -1.06 2.60 -2.67
C SER A 16 -1.07 4.08 -2.32
N SER A 17 -1.01 4.98 -3.30
CA SER A 17 -1.15 6.43 -3.07
C SER A 17 -2.55 6.82 -2.57
N HIS A 18 -3.56 5.99 -2.85
CA HIS A 18 -4.96 6.21 -2.47
C HIS A 18 -5.46 5.32 -1.33
N TRP A 19 -4.58 4.57 -0.66
CA TRP A 19 -4.93 3.83 0.56
C TRP A 19 -5.69 4.64 1.63
N PRO A 20 -5.35 5.89 1.96
CA PRO A 20 -6.11 6.64 2.96
C PRO A 20 -7.53 7.02 2.52
N ASP A 21 -7.83 7.00 1.22
CA ASP A 21 -9.10 7.41 0.64
C ASP A 21 -10.01 6.22 0.35
N THR A 22 -9.46 5.20 -0.31
CA THR A 22 -10.14 3.93 -0.64
C THR A 22 -10.31 3.09 0.61
N GLY A 23 -9.24 2.97 1.38
CA GLY A 23 -9.13 2.23 2.62
C GLY A 23 -9.68 0.81 2.55
N TRP A 24 -10.04 0.28 3.71
CA TRP A 24 -10.42 -1.11 3.93
C TRP A 24 -11.14 -1.26 5.28
N PRO A 25 -11.82 -2.39 5.54
CA PRO A 25 -12.55 -2.63 6.79
C PRO A 25 -11.65 -2.71 8.03
N ALA A 26 -11.23 -1.57 8.56
CA ALA A 26 -10.46 -1.47 9.79
C ALA A 26 -11.38 -1.16 10.98
N THR A 27 -11.21 -1.87 12.10
CA THR A 27 -12.02 -1.70 13.30
C THR A 27 -11.22 -1.15 14.47
N PHE A 28 -11.81 -0.25 15.26
CA PHE A 28 -11.14 0.45 16.35
C PHE A 28 -11.91 0.40 17.67
N GLY A 29 -11.16 0.45 18.78
CA GLY A 29 -11.68 0.43 20.14
C GLY A 29 -12.38 -0.87 20.56
N VAL A 30 -12.83 -0.90 21.82
CA VAL A 30 -13.38 -2.11 22.47
C VAL A 30 -14.68 -2.65 21.86
N ARG A 31 -15.34 -1.87 21.00
CA ARG A 31 -16.57 -2.27 20.29
C ARG A 31 -16.33 -2.64 18.83
N ASN A 32 -15.08 -2.71 18.38
CA ASN A 32 -14.70 -2.97 17.00
C ASN A 32 -15.47 -2.06 16.01
N VAL A 33 -15.46 -0.76 16.27
CA VAL A 33 -16.16 0.19 15.41
C VAL A 33 -15.42 0.27 14.08
N GLU A 34 -16.12 -0.04 13.00
CA GLU A 34 -15.61 0.01 11.64
C GLU A 34 -15.39 1.46 11.19
N VAL A 35 -14.17 1.77 10.75
CA VAL A 35 -13.75 3.09 10.27
C VAL A 35 -12.84 2.90 9.06
N ASN A 36 -13.42 3.02 7.87
CA ASN A 36 -12.80 2.44 6.66
C ASN A 36 -11.82 3.32 5.92
N ASN A 37 -11.64 4.58 6.31
CA ASN A 37 -10.70 5.49 5.66
C ASN A 37 -10.39 6.69 6.55
N LEU A 38 -9.43 7.50 6.14
CA LEU A 38 -8.99 8.68 6.88
C LEU A 38 -10.13 9.68 7.08
N LYS A 39 -10.96 9.90 6.05
CA LYS A 39 -12.10 10.82 6.12
C LYS A 39 -13.11 10.40 7.18
N ALA A 40 -13.43 9.10 7.27
CA ALA A 40 -14.32 8.55 8.28
C ALA A 40 -13.71 8.70 9.69
N ALA A 41 -12.42 8.45 9.85
CA ALA A 41 -11.73 8.62 11.12
C ALA A 41 -11.72 10.08 11.60
N GLU A 42 -11.48 11.03 10.70
CA GLU A 42 -11.47 12.45 11.03
C GLU A 42 -12.86 12.99 11.39
N ALA A 43 -13.92 12.42 10.79
CA ALA A 43 -15.33 12.73 11.03
C ALA A 43 -15.87 12.18 12.36
N LEU A 44 -15.14 11.30 13.04
CA LEU A 44 -15.55 10.78 14.36
C LEU A 44 -15.71 11.92 15.37
N PRO A 45 -16.69 11.82 16.30
CA PRO A 45 -16.85 12.78 17.38
C PRO A 45 -15.58 12.94 18.21
N ARG A 46 -15.23 14.17 18.60
CA ARG A 46 -14.00 14.46 19.35
C ARG A 46 -13.91 13.72 20.71
N ASN A 47 -15.04 13.33 21.27
CA ASN A 47 -15.14 12.57 22.52
C ASN A 47 -15.10 11.05 22.33
N ALA A 48 -15.04 10.55 21.10
CA ALA A 48 -14.88 9.12 20.84
C ALA A 48 -13.46 8.67 21.24
N VAL A 49 -13.37 7.79 22.22
CA VAL A 49 -12.09 7.32 22.81
C VAL A 49 -11.15 6.71 21.77
N TYR A 50 -11.70 6.08 20.73
CA TYR A 50 -10.95 5.41 19.65
C TYR A 50 -10.64 6.32 18.46
N ARG A 51 -11.03 7.60 18.49
CA ARG A 51 -10.82 8.52 17.37
C ARG A 51 -9.34 8.72 17.04
N GLU A 52 -8.51 8.96 18.06
CA GLU A 52 -7.08 9.21 17.86
C GLU A 52 -6.38 7.97 17.30
N GLU A 53 -6.74 6.79 17.79
CA GLU A 53 -6.28 5.51 17.26
C GLU A 53 -6.60 5.37 15.76
N ALA A 54 -7.87 5.57 15.39
CA ALA A 54 -8.30 5.48 14.00
C ALA A 54 -7.60 6.50 13.09
N VAL A 55 -7.50 7.77 13.53
CA VAL A 55 -6.83 8.83 12.77
C VAL A 55 -5.34 8.52 12.59
N ASN A 56 -4.67 8.03 13.63
CA ASN A 56 -3.25 7.70 13.57
C ASN A 56 -2.99 6.52 12.63
N TYR A 57 -3.83 5.48 12.69
CA TYR A 57 -3.75 4.35 11.77
C TYR A 57 -3.84 4.79 10.30
N TRP A 58 -4.87 5.56 9.95
CA TRP A 58 -5.06 6.01 8.57
C TRP A 58 -4.01 7.02 8.10
N ARG A 59 -3.46 7.83 9.02
CA ARG A 59 -2.30 8.69 8.71
C ARG A 59 -1.04 7.87 8.45
N GLN A 60 -0.84 6.78 9.18
CA GLN A 60 0.27 5.86 8.93
C GLN A 60 0.07 5.16 7.58
N ALA A 61 -1.15 4.68 7.29
CA ALA A 61 -1.48 4.11 5.97
C ALA A 61 -1.19 5.10 4.83
N ARG A 62 -1.50 6.39 4.99
CA ARG A 62 -1.13 7.44 4.02
C ARG A 62 0.39 7.56 3.83
N LEU A 63 1.13 7.65 4.92
CA LEU A 63 2.59 7.80 4.86
C LEU A 63 3.23 6.59 4.18
N THR A 64 2.87 5.38 4.61
CA THR A 64 3.38 4.14 4.05
C THR A 64 2.91 3.93 2.60
N GLY A 65 1.67 4.27 2.27
CA GLY A 65 1.14 4.23 0.90
C GLY A 65 1.91 5.13 -0.06
N ASN A 66 2.31 6.33 0.40
CA ASN A 66 3.16 7.23 -0.36
C ASN A 66 4.61 6.71 -0.49
N ASP A 67 5.20 6.21 0.61
CA ASP A 67 6.57 5.67 0.60
C ASP A 67 6.67 4.44 -0.33
N THR A 68 5.66 3.58 -0.32
CA THR A 68 5.55 2.43 -1.24
C THR A 68 5.32 2.86 -2.68
N ALA A 69 4.48 3.87 -2.93
CA ALA A 69 4.30 4.43 -4.27
C ALA A 69 5.61 4.99 -4.84
N GLU A 70 6.40 5.72 -4.03
CA GLU A 70 7.71 6.24 -4.43
C GLU A 70 8.73 5.13 -4.69
N ALA A 71 8.76 4.08 -3.88
CA ALA A 71 9.57 2.89 -4.16
C ALA A 71 9.10 2.16 -5.44
N GLY A 72 7.79 2.11 -5.68
CA GLY A 72 7.19 1.56 -6.89
C GLY A 72 7.59 2.31 -8.16
N LYS A 73 7.68 3.65 -8.10
CA LYS A 73 8.19 4.46 -9.22
C LYS A 73 9.63 4.09 -9.57
N LYS A 74 10.49 3.84 -8.57
CA LYS A 74 11.86 3.35 -8.80
C LYS A 74 11.87 1.97 -9.44
N ALA A 75 10.98 1.07 -9.00
CA ALA A 75 10.81 -0.23 -9.64
C ALA A 75 10.39 -0.10 -11.11
N LEU A 76 9.43 0.80 -11.40
CA LEU A 76 8.95 1.07 -12.75
C LEU A 76 10.07 1.59 -13.67
N GLU A 77 10.87 2.53 -13.19
CA GLU A 77 12.03 3.04 -13.93
C GLU A 77 13.06 1.93 -14.22
N ALA A 78 13.37 1.11 -13.22
CA ALA A 78 14.29 -0.02 -13.35
C ALA A 78 13.78 -1.09 -14.33
N LEU A 79 12.47 -1.39 -14.32
CA LEU A 79 11.85 -2.30 -15.29
C LEU A 79 11.94 -1.75 -16.71
N LYS A 80 11.74 -0.44 -16.90
CA LYS A 80 11.82 0.22 -18.21
C LYS A 80 13.26 0.32 -18.73
N SER A 81 14.25 0.42 -17.87
CA SER A 81 15.67 0.41 -18.23
C SER A 81 16.26 -1.00 -18.40
N GLY A 82 15.52 -2.04 -18.02
CA GLY A 82 15.98 -3.44 -18.07
C GLY A 82 16.86 -3.85 -16.89
N ASP A 83 16.95 -3.04 -15.84
CA ASP A 83 17.66 -3.38 -14.60
C ASP A 83 16.75 -4.20 -13.68
N PHE A 84 16.67 -5.50 -13.94
CA PHE A 84 15.83 -6.41 -13.16
C PHE A 84 16.31 -6.59 -11.71
N ALA A 85 17.59 -6.40 -11.42
CA ALA A 85 18.10 -6.49 -10.05
C ALA A 85 17.60 -5.31 -9.21
N ALA A 86 17.70 -4.09 -9.74
CA ALA A 86 17.16 -2.91 -9.08
C ALA A 86 15.63 -2.96 -8.97
N ALA A 87 14.94 -3.44 -10.01
CA ALA A 87 13.49 -3.63 -9.98
C ALA A 87 13.08 -4.60 -8.87
N GLY A 88 13.74 -5.76 -8.77
CA GLY A 88 13.45 -6.76 -7.74
C GLY A 88 13.63 -6.23 -6.31
N ASN A 89 14.71 -5.48 -6.06
CA ASN A 89 14.96 -4.86 -4.75
C ASN A 89 13.90 -3.82 -4.39
N ALA A 90 13.50 -2.99 -5.36
CA ALA A 90 12.47 -1.98 -5.15
C ALA A 90 11.08 -2.62 -4.92
N LEU A 91 10.71 -3.65 -5.68
CA LEU A 91 9.45 -4.38 -5.49
C LEU A 91 9.40 -5.12 -4.16
N TYR A 92 10.51 -5.74 -3.74
CA TYR A 92 10.62 -6.35 -2.41
C TYR A 92 10.39 -5.33 -1.30
N LEU A 93 10.98 -4.14 -1.40
CA LEU A 93 10.75 -3.06 -0.44
C LEU A 93 9.28 -2.65 -0.37
N CYS A 94 8.61 -2.54 -1.52
CA CYS A 94 7.19 -2.18 -1.56
C CYS A 94 6.33 -3.20 -0.81
N GLN A 95 6.53 -4.50 -1.07
CA GLN A 95 5.85 -5.56 -0.33
C GLN A 95 6.18 -5.52 1.17
N TYR A 96 7.44 -5.35 1.53
CA TYR A 96 7.86 -5.32 2.93
C TYR A 96 7.20 -4.18 3.71
N LEU A 97 7.05 -3.01 3.10
CA LEU A 97 6.36 -1.87 3.69
C LEU A 97 4.84 -2.06 3.77
N GLU A 98 4.25 -2.92 2.94
CA GLU A 98 2.83 -3.29 3.00
C GLU A 98 2.50 -4.24 4.16
N VAL A 99 3.47 -4.99 4.69
CA VAL A 99 3.28 -6.01 5.75
C VAL A 99 2.40 -5.55 6.93
N PRO A 100 2.52 -4.33 7.49
CA PRO A 100 1.65 -3.86 8.57
C PRO A 100 0.16 -3.83 8.21
N PHE A 101 -0.16 -3.78 6.92
CA PHE A 101 -1.50 -3.69 6.35
C PHE A 101 -1.89 -4.92 5.54
N GLU A 102 -1.02 -5.94 5.41
CA GLU A 102 -1.17 -7.10 4.51
C GLU A 102 -2.48 -7.90 4.68
N LYS A 103 -3.10 -7.83 5.86
CA LYS A 103 -4.42 -8.44 6.09
C LYS A 103 -5.51 -7.86 5.19
N ASP A 104 -5.34 -6.60 4.78
CA ASP A 104 -6.34 -5.82 4.08
C ASP A 104 -5.80 -5.20 2.78
N ALA A 105 -4.54 -4.78 2.77
CA ALA A 105 -3.82 -4.28 1.60
C ALA A 105 -3.14 -5.45 0.88
N HIS A 106 -3.63 -5.77 -0.32
CA HIS A 106 -3.09 -6.81 -1.22
C HIS A 106 -2.58 -6.20 -2.53
N THR A 107 -1.80 -5.14 -2.42
CA THR A 107 -1.38 -4.29 -3.53
C THR A 107 -0.05 -4.75 -4.13
N TRP A 108 0.98 -4.96 -3.32
CA TRP A 108 2.36 -5.17 -3.78
C TRP A 108 2.79 -6.63 -3.77
N HIS A 109 2.25 -7.44 -2.86
CA HIS A 109 2.57 -8.87 -2.81
C HIS A 109 2.34 -9.60 -4.15
N PRO A 110 1.16 -9.48 -4.81
CA PRO A 110 0.93 -10.15 -6.10
C PRO A 110 1.86 -9.64 -7.22
N VAL A 111 2.28 -8.37 -7.15
CA VAL A 111 3.20 -7.76 -8.14
C VAL A 111 4.59 -8.36 -7.99
N TYR A 112 5.07 -8.52 -6.76
CA TYR A 112 6.36 -9.13 -6.48
C TYR A 112 6.39 -10.60 -6.91
N GLU A 113 5.34 -11.37 -6.61
CA GLU A 113 5.23 -12.76 -7.07
C GLU A 113 5.23 -12.86 -8.60
N ALA A 114 4.45 -12.01 -9.29
CA ALA A 114 4.42 -11.98 -10.75
C ALA A 114 5.79 -11.62 -11.36
N PHE A 115 6.52 -10.69 -10.73
CA PHE A 115 7.88 -10.35 -11.14
C PHE A 115 8.84 -11.53 -10.97
N GLN A 116 8.84 -12.19 -9.80
CA GLN A 116 9.69 -13.36 -9.54
C GLN A 116 9.40 -14.49 -10.53
N ALA A 117 8.13 -14.77 -10.83
CA ALA A 117 7.75 -15.79 -11.80
C ALA A 117 8.23 -15.50 -13.24
N LYS A 118 8.51 -14.24 -13.59
CA LYS A 118 9.06 -13.85 -14.91
C LYS A 118 10.59 -13.85 -14.94
N CYS A 119 11.23 -13.79 -13.77
CA CYS A 119 12.69 -13.79 -13.61
C CYS A 119 13.27 -15.19 -13.31
N ALA A 120 12.43 -16.12 -12.85
CA ALA A 120 12.75 -17.54 -12.67
C ALA A 120 12.84 -18.28 -14.02
#